data_AF-A0A7S2LMN4-F1
#
_entry.id   AF-A0A7S2LMN4-F1
#
_cell.length_a   1.000
_cell.length_b   1.000
_cell.length_c   1.000
_cell.angle_alpha   90.00
_cell.angle_beta   90.00
_cell.angle_gamma   90.00
#
_symmetry.space_group_name_H-M   'P 1'
#
loop_
_entity.id
_entity.type
_entity.pdbx_description
1 polymer ?
#
loop_
_entity_poly.entity_id
_entity_poly.type
_entity_poly.pdbx_seq_one_letter_code
_entity_poly.pdbx_strand_id
1 'polypeptide(L)'
;FGPLPSAVQDIGALPSALDGIIGLSFLSQFAAVDFDFRSGHLLLHQDLKNAPLPHDDLNLVGEANLVRTRMGVWAADVTLDGRGPVKMLVDTGAASTILNWKGVADMNLSRDDDGEFIQRNLNSIGAMGADNVAFELSHRYTLRQQFGIGRQGGGGGEGVSLSGDTVALDVGDLPILDVLKGEGVGGLLGADLIMRCDVARFCLSGARP
;
A
#
# COMPACT_ATOMS: atom_id res chain seq x y z
N PHE A 1 -26.34 11.18 4.73
CA PHE A 1 -25.25 10.53 3.97
C PHE A 1 -25.89 9.53 3.02
N GLY A 2 -25.79 9.74 1.71
CA GLY A 2 -26.27 8.77 0.72
C GLY A 2 -25.39 7.52 0.70
N PRO A 3 -25.84 6.41 0.08
CA PRO A 3 -25.03 5.20 -0.02
C PRO A 3 -23.69 5.53 -0.69
N LEU A 4 -22.58 5.24 -0.01
CA LEU A 4 -21.27 5.32 -0.61
C LEU A 4 -21.24 4.32 -1.79
N PRO A 5 -20.64 4.67 -2.94
CA PRO A 5 -20.43 3.71 -4.00
C PRO A 5 -19.68 2.51 -3.44
N SER A 6 -20.30 1.33 -3.52
CA SER A 6 -19.64 0.07 -3.19
C SER A 6 -18.86 -0.35 -4.41
N ALA A 7 -17.53 -0.24 -4.36
CA ALA A 7 -16.67 -0.95 -5.30
C ALA A 7 -16.74 -2.44 -4.93
N VAL A 8 -17.59 -3.18 -5.62
CA VAL A 8 -17.69 -4.63 -5.48
C VAL A 8 -16.73 -5.24 -6.50
N GLN A 9 -15.74 -5.99 -6.04
CA GLN A 9 -14.89 -6.78 -6.91
C GLN A 9 -15.70 -7.95 -7.48
N ASP A 10 -15.47 -8.30 -8.74
CA ASP A 10 -16.07 -9.50 -9.31
C ASP A 10 -15.45 -10.73 -8.62
N ILE A 11 -16.23 -11.36 -7.74
CA ILE A 11 -15.80 -12.53 -6.97
C ILE A 11 -15.45 -13.71 -7.91
N GLY A 12 -16.02 -13.75 -9.12
CA GLY A 12 -15.72 -14.78 -10.11
C GLY A 12 -14.29 -14.76 -10.66
N ALA A 13 -13.56 -13.66 -10.44
CA ALA A 13 -12.16 -13.50 -10.82
C ALA A 13 -11.17 -13.93 -9.72
N LEU A 14 -11.65 -14.26 -8.52
CA LEU A 14 -10.76 -14.62 -7.41
C LEU A 14 -10.13 -16.00 -7.67
N PRO A 15 -8.85 -16.20 -7.28
CA PRO A 15 -8.26 -17.53 -7.30
C PRO A 15 -9.13 -18.50 -6.50
N SER A 16 -9.23 -19.75 -6.94
CA SER A 16 -10.04 -20.79 -6.29
C SER A 16 -9.68 -21.07 -4.82
N ALA A 17 -8.57 -20.53 -4.34
CA ALA A 17 -8.11 -20.62 -2.95
C ALA A 17 -8.62 -19.46 -2.06
N LEU A 18 -9.39 -18.52 -2.62
CA LEU A 18 -9.87 -17.33 -1.92
C LEU A 18 -11.41 -17.30 -1.93
N ASP A 19 -12.00 -17.42 -0.75
CA ASP A 19 -13.47 -17.44 -0.59
C ASP A 19 -14.12 -16.04 -0.59
N GLY A 20 -13.32 -14.99 -0.48
CA GLY A 20 -13.81 -13.61 -0.49
C GLY A 20 -12.76 -12.59 -0.05
N ILE A 21 -13.16 -11.32 -0.08
CA ILE A 21 -12.31 -10.17 0.29
C ILE A 21 -13.01 -9.36 1.38
N ILE A 22 -12.27 -9.04 2.45
CA ILE A 22 -12.77 -8.18 3.52
C ILE A 22 -12.46 -6.73 3.18
N GLY A 23 -13.51 -5.96 2.90
CA GLY A 23 -13.40 -4.55 2.53
C GLY A 23 -13.41 -3.59 3.72
N LEU A 24 -13.13 -2.31 3.41
CA LEU A 24 -13.17 -1.22 4.39
C LEU A 24 -14.54 -1.04 5.06
N SER A 25 -15.64 -1.43 4.42
CA SER A 25 -16.99 -1.39 5.02
C SER A 25 -17.14 -2.28 6.26
N PHE A 26 -16.34 -3.35 6.33
CA PHE A 26 -16.25 -4.20 7.51
C PHE A 26 -15.16 -3.69 8.46
N LEU A 27 -13.94 -3.47 7.95
CA LEU A 27 -12.79 -3.08 8.77
C LEU A 27 -13.01 -1.76 9.50
N SER A 28 -13.69 -0.78 8.89
CA SER A 28 -13.92 0.55 9.49
C SER A 28 -14.86 0.54 10.69
N GLN A 29 -15.50 -0.59 11.00
CA GLN A 29 -16.33 -0.76 12.20
C GLN A 29 -15.48 -0.92 13.46
N PHE A 30 -14.18 -1.22 13.31
CA PHE A 30 -13.23 -1.38 14.40
C PHE A 30 -12.39 -0.11 14.56
N ALA A 31 -11.99 0.18 15.79
CA ALA A 31 -11.14 1.33 16.11
C ALA A 31 -9.68 1.08 15.69
N ALA A 32 -9.23 -0.17 15.75
CA ALA A 32 -7.97 -0.60 15.16
C ALA A 32 -8.07 -2.00 14.56
N VAL A 33 -7.28 -2.22 13.52
CA VAL A 33 -7.10 -3.51 12.86
C VAL A 33 -5.60 -3.79 12.78
N ASP A 34 -5.17 -4.92 13.33
CA ASP A 34 -3.79 -5.39 13.19
C ASP A 34 -3.73 -6.55 12.22
N PHE A 35 -2.89 -6.38 11.19
CA PHE A 35 -2.39 -7.48 10.39
C PHE A 35 -1.09 -7.95 11.04
N ASP A 36 -1.17 -9.02 11.84
CA ASP A 36 -0.02 -9.65 12.49
C ASP A 36 0.54 -10.74 11.59
N PHE A 37 1.52 -10.39 10.76
CA PHE A 37 2.16 -11.28 9.81
C PHE A 37 3.10 -12.28 10.49
N ARG A 38 3.63 -11.93 11.68
CA ARG A 38 4.48 -12.82 12.47
C ARG A 38 3.70 -14.03 12.99
N SER A 39 2.48 -13.83 13.47
CA SER A 39 1.63 -14.93 13.98
C SER A 39 0.57 -15.41 12.99
N GLY A 40 0.36 -14.71 11.88
CA GLY A 40 -0.64 -15.06 10.87
C GLY A 40 -2.07 -14.74 11.29
N HIS A 41 -2.26 -13.69 12.10
CA HIS A 41 -3.57 -13.32 12.65
C HIS A 41 -4.05 -11.94 12.16
N LEU A 42 -5.38 -11.81 12.05
CA LEU A 42 -6.08 -10.54 11.90
C LEU A 42 -6.76 -10.22 13.24
N LEU A 43 -6.33 -9.16 13.91
CA LEU A 43 -6.89 -8.75 15.20
C LEU A 43 -7.75 -7.51 15.01
N LEU A 44 -8.96 -7.52 15.59
CA LEU A 44 -9.97 -6.49 15.42
C LEU A 44 -10.32 -5.87 16.77
N HIS A 45 -10.00 -4.60 16.95
CA HIS A 45 -10.12 -3.90 18.24
C HIS A 45 -11.30 -2.93 18.22
N GLN A 46 -12.24 -3.09 19.16
CA GLN A 46 -13.41 -2.19 19.26
C GLN A 46 -13.07 -0.81 19.83
N ASP A 47 -11.97 -0.69 20.58
CA ASP A 47 -11.53 0.54 21.25
C ASP A 47 -10.00 0.58 21.24
N LEU A 48 -9.44 1.75 20.92
CA LEU A 48 -8.00 2.00 20.94
C LEU A 48 -7.42 1.91 22.35
N LYS A 49 -8.19 2.26 23.39
CA LYS A 49 -7.71 2.22 24.78
C LYS A 49 -7.30 0.80 25.23
N ASN A 50 -7.95 -0.22 24.66
CA ASN A 50 -7.71 -1.62 24.97
C ASN A 50 -7.10 -2.39 23.79
N ALA A 51 -6.41 -1.70 22.88
CA ALA A 51 -5.72 -2.30 21.75
C ALA A 51 -4.21 -2.39 22.02
N PRO A 52 -3.73 -3.28 22.92
CA PRO A 52 -2.29 -3.48 23.10
C PRO A 52 -1.67 -3.93 21.78
N LEU A 53 -0.38 -3.67 21.60
CA LEU A 53 0.36 -4.26 20.49
C LEU A 53 0.33 -5.80 20.61
N PRO A 54 0.32 -6.55 19.50
CA PRO A 54 0.22 -8.01 19.56
C PRO A 54 1.40 -8.69 20.25
N HIS A 55 2.58 -8.06 20.23
CA HIS A 55 3.80 -8.55 20.89
C HIS A 55 4.49 -7.42 21.66
N ASP A 56 5.07 -7.74 22.81
CA ASP A 56 5.73 -6.78 23.70
C ASP A 56 7.13 -6.35 23.21
N ASP A 57 7.70 -7.08 22.24
CA ASP A 57 9.04 -6.87 21.67
C ASP A 57 9.05 -6.03 20.37
N LEU A 58 7.89 -5.49 19.96
CA LEU A 58 7.79 -4.71 18.73
C LEU A 58 8.37 -3.30 18.88
N ASN A 59 9.09 -2.85 17.84
CA ASN A 59 9.55 -1.48 17.70
C ASN A 59 8.76 -0.77 16.59
N LEU A 60 8.37 0.48 16.82
CA LEU A 60 7.73 1.30 15.80
C LEU A 60 8.74 1.70 14.72
N VAL A 61 8.57 1.17 13.51
CA VAL A 61 9.45 1.43 12.36
C VAL A 61 8.89 2.46 11.37
N GLY A 62 7.61 2.82 11.51
CA GLY A 62 6.97 3.88 10.73
C GLY A 62 5.54 4.16 11.17
N GLU A 63 5.10 5.40 10.98
CA GLU A 63 3.76 5.88 11.33
C GLU A 63 3.33 6.95 10.32
N ALA A 64 2.08 6.88 9.86
CA ALA A 64 1.54 7.87 8.94
C ALA A 64 0.09 8.22 9.24
N ASN A 65 -0.23 9.50 9.05
CA ASN A 65 -1.61 9.93 8.95
C ASN A 65 -2.17 9.49 7.60
N LEU A 66 -3.21 8.64 7.63
CA LEU A 66 -3.91 8.23 6.43
C LEU A 66 -4.80 9.36 5.92
N VAL A 67 -4.76 9.59 4.61
CA VAL A 67 -5.62 10.55 3.90
C VAL A 67 -6.69 9.78 3.16
N ARG A 68 -7.97 10.08 3.44
CA ARG A 68 -9.09 9.46 2.72
C ARG A 68 -9.24 10.13 1.36
N THR A 69 -9.17 9.33 0.30
CA THR A 69 -9.37 9.82 -1.08
C THR A 69 -10.84 10.05 -1.39
N ARG A 70 -11.16 10.68 -2.53
CA ARG A 70 -12.55 10.84 -3.00
C ARG A 70 -13.26 9.51 -3.27
N MET A 71 -12.50 8.45 -3.54
CA MET A 71 -13.01 7.09 -3.70
C MET A 71 -13.24 6.36 -2.37
N GLY A 72 -12.93 7.00 -1.24
CA GLY A 72 -13.11 6.43 0.09
C GLY A 72 -12.01 5.44 0.50
N VAL A 73 -10.97 5.28 -0.31
CA VAL A 73 -9.77 4.46 -0.04
C VAL A 73 -8.71 5.31 0.67
N TRP A 74 -7.87 4.68 1.50
CA TRP A 74 -6.82 5.36 2.25
C TRP A 74 -5.51 5.47 1.47
N ALA A 75 -4.85 6.61 1.59
CA ALA A 75 -3.52 6.85 1.07
C ALA A 75 -2.56 7.32 2.16
N ALA A 76 -1.27 7.06 1.98
CA ALA A 76 -0.20 7.52 2.85
C ALA A 76 0.97 8.07 2.02
N ASP A 77 1.76 8.96 2.61
CA ASP A 77 3.03 9.38 2.03
C ASP A 77 4.09 8.29 2.33
N VAL A 78 4.79 7.85 1.29
CA VAL A 78 5.79 6.76 1.34
C VAL A 78 7.11 7.26 0.77
N THR A 79 8.23 6.93 1.42
CA THR A 79 9.57 7.13 0.86
C THR A 79 10.18 5.79 0.43
N LEU A 80 10.90 5.80 -0.69
CA LEU A 80 11.50 4.61 -1.31
C LEU A 80 13.00 4.87 -1.51
N ASP A 81 13.87 4.15 -0.80
CA ASP A 81 15.32 4.40 -0.72
C ASP A 81 15.67 5.89 -0.47
N GLY A 82 14.92 6.52 0.44
CA GLY A 82 15.07 7.93 0.79
C GLY A 82 14.52 8.92 -0.26
N ARG A 83 13.89 8.44 -1.33
CA ARG A 83 13.25 9.26 -2.38
C ARG A 83 11.75 9.42 -2.10
N GLY A 84 11.18 10.54 -2.52
CA GLY A 84 9.77 10.89 -2.29
C GLY A 84 9.59 12.14 -1.43
N PRO A 85 8.43 12.31 -0.76
CA PRO A 85 7.37 11.31 -0.59
C PRO A 85 6.53 11.07 -1.85
N VAL A 86 6.17 9.82 -2.08
CA VAL A 86 5.13 9.39 -3.03
C VAL A 86 3.85 9.16 -2.25
N LYS A 87 2.73 9.79 -2.65
CA LYS A 87 1.43 9.46 -2.08
C LYS A 87 0.91 8.17 -2.68
N MET A 88 0.74 7.12 -1.87
CA MET A 88 0.36 5.78 -2.33
C MET A 88 -0.95 5.33 -1.68
N LEU A 89 -1.83 4.67 -2.43
CA LEU A 89 -2.96 3.94 -1.86
C LEU A 89 -2.43 2.82 -0.98
N VAL A 90 -3.00 2.63 0.22
CA VAL A 90 -2.63 1.50 1.07
C VAL A 90 -3.58 0.35 0.79
N ASP A 91 -3.06 -0.73 0.20
CA ASP A 91 -3.86 -1.87 -0.26
C ASP A 91 -3.23 -3.20 0.17
N THR A 92 -3.72 -3.76 1.28
CA THR A 92 -3.29 -5.07 1.77
C THR A 92 -3.79 -6.24 0.91
N GLY A 93 -4.72 -5.99 -0.02
CA GLY A 93 -5.22 -7.00 -0.97
C GLY A 93 -4.36 -7.12 -2.23
N ALA A 94 -3.49 -6.15 -2.50
CA ALA A 94 -2.57 -6.21 -3.63
C ALA A 94 -1.29 -6.97 -3.27
N ALA A 95 -0.93 -7.97 -4.08
CA ALA A 95 0.30 -8.73 -3.86
C ALA A 95 1.58 -7.93 -4.11
N SER A 96 1.51 -6.85 -4.90
CA SER A 96 2.67 -6.09 -5.34
C SER A 96 2.44 -4.58 -5.20
N THR A 97 3.51 -3.88 -4.88
CA THR A 97 3.56 -2.42 -4.89
C THR A 97 3.79 -1.91 -6.31
N ILE A 98 2.99 -0.94 -6.74
CA ILE A 98 3.00 -0.41 -8.12
C ILE A 98 3.10 1.11 -8.07
N LEU A 99 3.87 1.68 -8.98
CA LEU A 99 3.99 3.12 -9.20
C LEU A 99 3.35 3.51 -10.53
N ASN A 100 2.86 4.75 -10.62
CA ASN A 100 2.65 5.39 -11.93
C ASN A 100 3.79 6.38 -12.20
N TRP A 101 3.79 6.99 -13.39
CA TRP A 101 4.81 7.96 -13.76
C TRP A 101 4.85 9.21 -12.90
N LYS A 102 3.74 9.56 -12.24
CA LYS A 102 3.71 10.64 -11.26
C LYS A 102 4.47 10.25 -10.00
N GLY A 103 4.29 9.03 -9.49
CA GLY A 103 5.06 8.52 -8.35
C GLY A 103 6.56 8.42 -8.63
N VAL A 104 6.92 8.04 -9.87
CA VAL A 104 8.33 8.09 -10.33
C VAL A 104 8.85 9.54 -10.30
N ALA A 105 8.08 10.49 -10.82
CA ALA A 105 8.47 11.91 -10.79
C ALA A 105 8.59 12.46 -9.36
N ASP A 106 7.73 12.03 -8.42
CA ASP A 106 7.80 12.43 -7.01
C ASP A 106 9.10 11.95 -6.32
N MET A 107 9.75 10.92 -6.86
CA MET A 107 11.06 10.44 -6.42
C MET A 107 12.24 11.20 -7.06
N ASN A 108 11.96 12.26 -7.83
CA ASN A 108 12.93 12.94 -8.70
C ASN A 108 13.62 11.99 -9.68
N LEU A 109 12.85 11.05 -10.23
CA LEU A 109 13.29 10.13 -11.28
C LEU A 109 12.49 10.41 -12.56
N SER A 110 13.00 9.92 -13.68
CA SER A 110 12.37 10.06 -14.99
C SER A 110 12.30 8.72 -15.73
N ARG A 111 11.50 8.70 -16.81
CA ARG A 111 11.43 7.54 -17.71
C ARG A 111 12.75 7.29 -18.45
N ASP A 112 13.53 8.35 -18.66
CA ASP A 112 14.78 8.34 -19.41
C ASP A 112 16.00 8.14 -18.51
N ASP A 113 15.79 7.86 -17.21
CA ASP A 113 16.88 7.51 -16.31
C ASP A 113 17.43 6.14 -16.75
N ASP A 114 18.54 6.16 -17.48
CA ASP A 114 19.20 5.01 -18.10
C ASP A 114 19.65 3.95 -17.06
N GLY A 115 18.72 3.08 -16.66
CA GLY A 115 18.97 1.74 -16.12
C GLY A 115 19.42 1.61 -14.67
N GLU A 116 19.89 2.68 -14.01
CA GLU A 116 20.35 2.57 -12.61
C GLU A 116 19.18 2.32 -11.64
N PHE A 117 18.10 3.10 -11.77
CA PHE A 117 16.94 3.05 -10.88
C PHE A 117 15.67 2.56 -11.58
N ILE A 118 15.43 2.99 -12.82
CA ILE A 118 14.27 2.63 -13.62
C ILE A 118 14.73 1.77 -14.80
N GLN A 119 14.13 0.60 -14.97
CA GLN A 119 14.44 -0.33 -16.05
C GLN A 119 13.19 -0.65 -16.83
N ARG A 120 13.29 -0.66 -18.16
CA ARG A 120 12.17 -1.07 -19.02
C ARG A 120 11.95 -2.58 -18.89
N ASN A 121 10.69 -2.99 -18.73
CA ASN A 121 10.32 -4.40 -18.77
C ASN A 121 10.39 -4.89 -20.22
N LEU A 122 11.36 -5.77 -20.51
CA LEU A 122 11.52 -6.36 -21.86
C LEU A 122 10.55 -7.52 -22.11
N ASN A 123 10.07 -8.14 -21.03
CA ASN A 123 8.99 -9.12 -21.06
C ASN A 123 7.72 -8.42 -20.61
N SER A 124 6.61 -8.60 -21.33
CA SER A 124 5.32 -8.04 -20.94
C SER A 124 4.87 -8.64 -19.61
N ILE A 125 5.10 -7.91 -18.52
CA ILE A 125 4.54 -8.21 -17.20
C ILE A 125 3.22 -7.46 -17.15
N GLY A 126 2.13 -8.22 -17.05
CA GLY A 126 0.80 -7.67 -16.83
C GLY A 126 0.49 -7.67 -15.33
N ALA A 127 -0.06 -6.57 -14.82
CA ALA A 127 -0.81 -6.61 -13.57
C ALA A 127 -2.25 -7.00 -13.90
N MET A 128 -2.88 -7.85 -13.09
CA MET A 128 -4.29 -8.20 -13.28
C MET A 128 -5.10 -7.63 -12.13
N GLY A 129 -6.07 -6.79 -12.46
CA GLY A 129 -7.08 -6.34 -11.50
C GLY A 129 -8.02 -7.48 -11.13
N ALA A 130 -8.75 -7.31 -10.02
CA ALA A 130 -9.81 -8.23 -9.62
C ALA A 130 -11.02 -8.24 -10.60
N ASP A 131 -11.01 -7.38 -11.62
CA ASP A 131 -11.95 -7.36 -12.75
C ASP A 131 -11.42 -8.13 -13.97
N ASN A 132 -10.31 -8.87 -13.83
CA ASN A 132 -9.58 -9.56 -14.90
C ASN A 132 -9.08 -8.63 -16.02
N VAL A 133 -9.01 -7.32 -15.78
CA VAL A 133 -8.40 -6.41 -16.74
C VAL A 133 -6.89 -6.46 -16.53
N ALA A 134 -6.17 -6.83 -17.59
CA ALA A 134 -4.71 -6.81 -17.60
C ALA A 134 -4.21 -5.39 -17.92
N PHE A 135 -3.25 -4.91 -17.14
CA PHE A 135 -2.60 -3.62 -17.29
C PHE A 135 -1.15 -3.81 -17.69
N GLU A 136 -0.66 -3.00 -18.63
CA GLU A 136 0.74 -3.04 -19.05
C GLU A 136 1.63 -2.39 -17.99
N LEU A 137 2.56 -3.17 -17.44
CA LEU A 137 3.63 -2.67 -16.58
C LEU A 137 4.89 -2.49 -17.42
N SER A 138 5.16 -1.24 -17.77
CA SER A 138 6.16 -0.90 -18.78
C SER A 138 7.59 -0.84 -18.25
N HIS A 139 7.77 -0.47 -16.98
CA HIS A 139 9.08 -0.31 -16.34
C HIS A 139 9.03 -0.87 -14.92
N ARG A 140 10.20 -0.86 -14.27
CA ARG A 140 10.40 -1.36 -12.92
C ARG A 140 11.40 -0.49 -12.19
N TYR A 141 11.04 -0.10 -10.99
CA TYR A 141 11.94 0.45 -9.99
C TYR A 141 12.39 -0.68 -9.06
N THR A 142 13.69 -0.76 -8.75
CA THR A 142 14.20 -1.76 -7.79
C THR A 142 14.53 -1.08 -6.48
N LEU A 143 13.72 -1.32 -5.45
CA LEU A 143 13.96 -0.89 -4.08
C LEU A 143 15.03 -1.77 -3.43
N ARG A 144 16.06 -1.18 -2.83
CA ARG A 144 17.25 -1.93 -2.37
C ARG A 144 17.59 -1.77 -0.90
N GLN A 145 17.23 -0.65 -0.28
CA GLN A 145 17.70 -0.32 1.06
C GLN A 145 16.56 -0.36 2.06
N GLN A 146 15.55 0.49 1.85
CA GLN A 146 14.48 0.68 2.82
C GLN A 146 13.29 1.43 2.22
N PHE A 147 12.12 1.23 2.80
CA PHE A 147 10.99 2.14 2.62
C PHE A 147 10.55 2.76 3.94
N GLY A 148 10.00 3.96 3.89
CA GLY A 148 9.41 4.64 5.04
C GLY A 148 7.96 5.01 4.77
N ILE A 149 7.16 5.13 5.83
CA ILE A 149 5.79 5.65 5.75
C ILE A 149 5.66 6.89 6.66
N GLY A 150 5.02 7.94 6.16
CA GLY A 150 4.83 9.21 6.86
C GLY A 150 5.99 10.19 6.75
N ARG A 151 5.96 11.25 7.57
CA ARG A 151 6.99 12.30 7.56
C ARG A 151 8.18 11.89 8.43
N GLN A 152 9.32 11.63 7.80
CA GLN A 152 10.63 11.61 8.47
C GLN A 152 11.00 13.02 8.93
N GLY A 153 10.49 13.47 10.08
CA GLY A 153 10.75 14.83 10.57
C GLY A 153 10.40 15.11 12.03
N GLY A 154 10.03 14.10 12.81
CA GLY A 154 9.59 14.31 14.19
C GLY A 154 9.65 13.05 15.04
N GLY A 155 10.78 12.34 15.00
CA GLY A 155 11.11 11.23 15.91
C GLY A 155 10.17 10.02 15.87
N GLY A 156 10.55 8.95 15.16
CA GLY A 156 9.98 7.62 15.43
C GLY A 156 9.79 6.72 14.21
N GLY A 157 10.88 6.31 13.58
CA GLY A 157 10.89 5.27 12.56
C GLY A 157 12.04 5.46 11.57
N GLU A 158 13.02 4.57 11.59
CA GLU A 158 14.12 4.56 10.61
C GLU A 158 13.65 4.13 9.21
N GLY A 159 12.38 3.74 9.08
CA GLY A 159 11.88 2.98 7.95
C GLY A 159 12.07 1.48 8.17
N VAL A 160 11.65 0.72 7.18
CA VAL A 160 11.77 -0.75 7.16
C VAL A 160 12.93 -1.10 6.25
N SER A 161 14.02 -1.60 6.83
CA SER A 161 15.18 -2.06 6.09
C SER A 161 14.90 -3.37 5.36
N LEU A 162 15.36 -3.49 4.12
CA LEU A 162 15.28 -4.73 3.33
C LEU A 162 16.41 -5.72 3.63
N SER A 163 17.38 -5.37 4.48
CA SER A 163 18.45 -6.29 4.94
C SER A 163 19.19 -7.07 3.83
N GLY A 164 19.33 -6.48 2.64
CA GLY A 164 20.00 -7.10 1.48
C GLY A 164 19.05 -7.76 0.47
N ASP A 165 17.76 -7.87 0.79
CA ASP A 165 16.73 -8.18 -0.21
C ASP A 165 16.46 -6.97 -1.12
N THR A 166 15.91 -7.24 -2.30
CA THR A 166 15.38 -6.20 -3.19
C THR A 166 13.90 -6.45 -3.45
N VAL A 167 13.15 -5.38 -3.64
CA VAL A 167 11.73 -5.45 -4.03
C VAL A 167 11.56 -4.75 -5.36
N ALA A 168 10.94 -5.44 -6.31
CA ALA A 168 10.62 -4.91 -7.62
C ALA A 168 9.27 -4.18 -7.57
N LEU A 169 9.27 -2.88 -7.80
CA LEU A 169 8.08 -2.05 -7.89
C LEU A 169 7.82 -1.77 -9.36
N ASP A 170 6.77 -2.38 -9.90
CA ASP A 170 6.42 -2.18 -11.30
C ASP A 170 5.83 -0.79 -11.53
N VAL A 171 6.04 -0.26 -12.74
CA VAL A 171 5.61 1.08 -13.15
C VAL A 171 4.63 0.97 -14.32
N GLY A 172 3.41 1.45 -14.10
CA GLY A 172 2.35 1.44 -15.10
C GLY A 172 1.18 2.36 -14.75
N ASP A 173 0.37 2.66 -15.75
CA ASP A 173 -0.80 3.51 -15.59
C ASP A 173 -2.00 2.63 -15.19
N LEU A 174 -2.26 2.55 -13.88
CA LEU A 174 -3.42 1.83 -13.35
C LEU A 174 -4.66 2.74 -13.41
N PRO A 175 -5.83 2.25 -13.86
CA PRO A 175 -7.04 3.07 -13.97
C PRO A 175 -7.46 3.75 -12.67
N ILE A 176 -7.30 3.07 -11.52
CA ILE A 176 -7.61 3.64 -10.21
C ILE A 176 -6.72 4.86 -9.89
N LEU A 177 -5.46 4.84 -10.30
CA LEU A 177 -4.54 5.95 -10.11
C LEU A 177 -4.87 7.12 -11.04
N ASP A 178 -5.34 6.84 -12.27
CA ASP A 178 -5.84 7.88 -13.19
C ASP A 178 -7.06 8.59 -12.62
N VAL A 179 -8.01 7.84 -12.04
CA VAL A 179 -9.15 8.43 -11.33
C VAL A 179 -8.68 9.30 -10.17
N LEU A 180 -7.56 9.00 -9.52
CA LEU A 180 -7.05 9.75 -8.37
C LEU A 180 -5.94 10.74 -8.71
N LYS A 181 -5.66 10.98 -10.01
CA LYS A 181 -4.60 11.88 -10.47
C LYS A 181 -4.71 13.29 -9.87
N GLY A 182 -5.93 13.80 -9.71
CA GLY A 182 -6.19 15.11 -9.11
C GLY A 182 -5.89 15.20 -7.61
N GLU A 183 -5.76 14.06 -6.91
CA GLU A 183 -5.44 13.98 -5.48
C GLU A 183 -3.94 13.74 -5.22
N GLY A 184 -3.18 13.66 -6.30
CA GLY A 184 -1.73 13.50 -6.28
C GLY A 184 -1.27 12.09 -5.94
N VAL A 185 -2.11 11.07 -6.10
CA VAL A 185 -1.74 9.67 -5.86
C VAL A 185 -0.79 9.19 -6.97
N GLY A 186 0.39 8.73 -6.56
CA GLY A 186 1.49 8.28 -7.41
C GLY A 186 1.71 6.77 -7.43
N GLY A 187 0.97 6.00 -6.63
CA GLY A 187 1.14 4.56 -6.59
C GLY A 187 0.16 3.83 -5.67
N LEU A 188 0.38 2.53 -5.56
CA LEU A 188 -0.34 1.58 -4.73
C LEU A 188 0.71 0.82 -3.90
N LEU A 189 0.61 0.90 -2.58
CA LEU A 189 1.43 0.21 -1.60
C LEU A 189 0.79 -1.14 -1.30
N GLY A 190 1.45 -2.21 -1.76
CA GLY A 190 0.98 -3.59 -1.67
C GLY A 190 1.57 -4.37 -0.49
N ALA A 191 1.16 -5.63 -0.40
CA ALA A 191 1.55 -6.57 0.64
C ALA A 191 3.06 -6.91 0.61
N ASP A 192 3.70 -6.90 -0.55
CA ASP A 192 5.15 -7.14 -0.70
C ASP A 192 6.05 -6.21 0.15
N LEU A 193 5.60 -4.98 0.39
CA LEU A 193 6.24 -4.04 1.31
C LEU A 193 5.61 -4.08 2.70
N ILE A 194 4.28 -4.08 2.82
CA ILE A 194 3.60 -4.06 4.13
C ILE A 194 4.01 -5.27 4.99
N MET A 195 4.18 -6.44 4.38
CA MET A 195 4.58 -7.69 5.05
C MET A 195 6.08 -7.74 5.41
N ARG A 196 6.85 -6.68 5.15
CA ARG A 196 8.24 -6.56 5.65
C ARG A 196 8.29 -6.13 7.12
N CYS A 197 7.14 -5.79 7.71
CA CYS A 197 6.97 -5.60 9.15
C CYS A 197 6.33 -6.85 9.77
N ASP A 198 6.56 -7.07 11.07
CA ASP A 198 5.85 -8.10 11.83
C ASP A 198 4.36 -7.79 11.97
N VAL A 199 4.02 -6.51 12.17
CA VAL A 199 2.65 -6.04 12.37
C VAL A 199 2.40 -4.73 11.63
N ALA A 200 1.28 -4.65 10.91
CA ALA A 200 0.74 -3.41 10.37
C ALA A 200 -0.60 -3.07 11.06
N ARG A 201 -0.64 -1.93 11.77
CA ARG A 201 -1.83 -1.44 12.48
C ARG A 201 -2.51 -0.32 11.71
N PHE A 202 -3.79 -0.50 11.43
CA PHE A 202 -4.67 0.51 10.87
C PHE A 202 -5.58 1.05 11.97
N CYS A 203 -5.36 2.28 12.41
CA CYS A 203 -6.27 2.98 13.30
C CYS A 203 -7.40 3.58 12.46
N LEU A 204 -8.53 2.89 12.43
CA LEU A 204 -9.71 3.32 11.68
C LEU A 204 -10.64 4.07 12.64
N SER A 205 -11.42 5.02 12.12
CA SER A 205 -12.18 5.96 12.96
C SER A 205 -13.33 5.33 13.77
N GLY A 206 -13.39 3.99 13.91
CA GLY A 206 -14.23 3.25 14.86
C GLY A 206 -15.69 3.69 14.86
N ALA A 207 -16.18 4.25 13.77
CA ALA A 207 -17.53 4.76 13.71
C ALA A 207 -18.43 3.52 13.72
N ARG A 208 -19.06 3.26 14.86
CA ARG A 208 -20.18 2.34 14.93
C ARG A 208 -21.15 2.76 13.82
N PRO A 209 -21.67 1.80 13.03
CA PRO A 209 -22.59 2.11 11.93
C PRO A 209 -23.77 2.96 12.39
#